data_AF-A0A2P7QI06-F1
#
_entry.id   AF-A0A2P7QI06-F1
#
_cell.length_a   1.000
_cell.length_b   1.000
_cell.length_c   1.000
_cell.angle_alpha   90.00
_cell.angle_beta   90.00
_cell.angle_gamma   90.00
#
_symmetry.space_group_name_H-M   'P 1'
#
loop_
_entity.id
_entity.type
_entity.pdbx_description
1 polymer ?
#
loop_
_entity_poly.entity_id
_entity_poly.type
_entity_poly.pdbx_seq_one_letter_code
_entity_poly.pdbx_strand_id
1 'polypeptide(L)'
;MRPSLIVLCFCAAACRGDEQSSESSPARNAPRVEAPAQAPRGDPSPENRPTPKDNEGKDAAAVLRRYYDHIEAGRTREAWAMRSASDAGYDRFERNFAAYDRYKVSLGPATQPVEAAGWVYVEVPIQIFGTMKGGKGFGSVGNVTMRKAVDIPGATARDRAWHIYTG
;
A
#
# COMPACT_ATOMS: atom_id res chain seq x y z
N MET A 1 -34.33 -36.75 -45.83
CA MET A 1 -33.31 -37.73 -46.28
C MET A 1 -32.28 -37.89 -45.16
N ARG A 2 -32.25 -39.06 -44.50
CA ARG A 2 -31.04 -39.61 -43.86
C ARG A 2 -30.27 -40.34 -44.99
N PRO A 3 -28.94 -40.53 -44.99
CA PRO A 3 -28.08 -40.94 -43.87
C PRO A 3 -26.71 -40.20 -43.95
N SER A 4 -25.55 -40.56 -43.40
CA SER A 4 -25.02 -41.79 -42.81
C SER A 4 -23.72 -41.45 -42.07
N LEU A 5 -23.49 -42.12 -40.95
CA LEU A 5 -22.17 -42.28 -40.30
C LEU A 5 -21.24 -43.14 -41.18
N ILE A 6 -19.93 -42.87 -41.11
CA ILE A 6 -18.74 -43.77 -41.21
C ILE A 6 -17.52 -42.83 -40.95
N VAL A 7 -16.86 -42.81 -39.78
CA VAL A 7 -15.92 -43.77 -39.14
C VAL A 7 -14.55 -43.87 -39.85
N LEU A 8 -13.49 -43.96 -39.02
CA LEU A 8 -12.09 -44.38 -39.26
C LEU A 8 -11.10 -43.26 -39.66
N CYS A 9 -10.14 -42.93 -38.77
CA CYS A 9 -8.83 -43.57 -38.51
C CYS A 9 -7.71 -42.80 -39.24
N PHE A 10 -6.81 -42.15 -38.50
CA PHE A 10 -5.53 -42.67 -37.99
C PHE A 10 -4.41 -42.69 -39.03
N CYS A 11 -3.20 -42.41 -38.54
CA CYS A 11 -1.90 -42.37 -39.23
C CYS A 11 -1.60 -41.07 -40.00
N ALA A 12 -0.37 -40.58 -40.13
CA ALA A 12 0.94 -40.79 -39.50
C ALA A 12 1.89 -39.81 -40.23
N ALA A 13 3.04 -39.51 -39.60
CA ALA A 13 4.27 -38.94 -40.20
C ALA A 13 4.18 -37.47 -40.70
N ALA A 14 5.19 -36.61 -40.55
CA ALA A 14 6.65 -36.78 -40.55
C ALA A 14 7.32 -35.65 -39.73
N CYS A 15 8.28 -35.95 -38.84
CA CYS A 15 9.75 -35.77 -38.98
C CYS A 15 10.23 -34.30 -38.91
N ARG A 16 11.33 -33.90 -38.25
CA ARG A 16 12.33 -34.54 -37.36
C ARG A 16 13.29 -33.42 -36.91
N GLY A 17 13.88 -33.57 -35.73
CA GLY A 17 15.10 -32.89 -35.27
C GLY A 17 15.46 -33.49 -33.91
N ASP A 18 16.31 -34.53 -33.90
CA ASP A 18 17.75 -34.49 -33.53
C ASP A 18 17.92 -34.30 -32.00
N GLU A 19 18.23 -35.30 -31.16
CA GLU A 19 19.42 -36.17 -31.06
C GLU A 19 20.18 -35.81 -29.76
N GLN A 20 19.99 -36.61 -28.70
CA GLN A 20 21.04 -36.84 -27.69
C GLN A 20 20.73 -38.08 -26.85
N SER A 21 21.34 -39.18 -27.29
CA SER A 21 21.64 -40.38 -26.52
C SER A 21 22.31 -40.02 -25.19
N SER A 22 21.76 -40.49 -24.08
CA SER A 22 22.26 -41.63 -23.29
C SER A 22 23.71 -41.48 -22.83
N GLU A 23 23.94 -41.41 -21.52
CA GLU A 23 24.61 -42.53 -20.84
C GLU A 23 24.49 -42.46 -19.31
N SER A 24 24.46 -43.67 -18.77
CA SER A 24 24.10 -44.09 -17.42
C SER A 24 25.27 -44.01 -16.43
N SER A 25 24.90 -43.88 -15.16
CA SER A 25 25.75 -43.84 -13.95
C SER A 25 26.55 -45.14 -13.69
N PRO A 26 27.57 -45.13 -12.79
CA PRO A 26 27.31 -45.77 -11.49
C PRO A 26 27.98 -45.12 -10.26
N ALA A 27 27.40 -45.46 -9.10
CA ALA A 27 27.64 -44.92 -7.75
C ALA A 27 28.99 -45.25 -7.10
N ARG A 28 29.48 -44.36 -6.21
CA ARG A 28 30.30 -44.69 -5.04
C ARG A 28 30.35 -43.54 -4.02
N ASN A 29 29.87 -43.82 -2.80
CA ASN A 29 30.05 -43.09 -1.52
C ASN A 29 29.98 -41.55 -1.55
N ALA A 30 28.78 -41.00 -1.31
CA ALA A 30 28.65 -39.64 -0.80
C ALA A 30 28.64 -39.68 0.75
N PRO A 31 29.43 -38.85 1.44
CA PRO A 31 29.30 -38.70 2.88
C PRO A 31 27.90 -38.17 3.19
N ARG A 32 27.32 -38.65 4.29
CA ARG A 32 26.07 -38.13 4.84
C ARG A 32 26.25 -36.62 5.06
N VAL A 33 25.69 -35.80 4.18
CA VAL A 33 25.53 -34.38 4.43
C VAL A 33 24.55 -34.28 5.59
N GLU A 34 25.08 -33.93 6.76
CA GLU A 34 24.28 -33.55 7.91
C GLU A 34 23.24 -32.52 7.48
N ALA A 35 22.01 -32.71 7.95
CA ALA A 35 20.95 -31.72 7.81
C ALA A 35 21.50 -30.34 8.21
N PRO A 36 21.22 -29.26 7.46
CA PRO A 36 21.76 -27.96 7.81
C PRO A 36 21.32 -27.62 9.24
N ALA A 37 22.31 -27.45 10.11
CA ALA A 37 22.14 -26.93 11.44
C ALA A 37 21.29 -25.66 11.33
N GLN A 38 20.20 -25.61 12.10
CA GLN A 38 19.39 -24.40 12.23
C GLN A 38 20.32 -23.24 12.55
N ALA A 39 20.37 -22.26 11.64
CA ALA A 39 21.02 -21.00 11.91
C ALA A 39 20.53 -20.48 13.28
N PRO A 40 21.40 -19.91 14.12
CA PRO A 40 20.96 -19.30 15.37
C PRO A 40 19.84 -18.32 15.01
N ARG A 41 18.66 -18.49 15.63
CA ARG A 41 17.67 -17.42 15.66
C ARG A 41 18.32 -16.28 16.43
N GLY A 42 19.06 -15.43 15.72
CA GLY A 42 19.61 -14.21 16.28
C GLY A 42 18.42 -13.40 16.76
N ASP A 43 18.37 -13.12 18.06
CA ASP A 43 17.49 -12.10 18.59
C ASP A 43 17.62 -10.84 17.72
N PRO A 44 16.52 -10.15 17.37
CA PRO A 44 16.61 -8.94 16.58
C PRO A 44 17.56 -7.98 17.29
N SER A 45 18.68 -7.68 16.62
CA SER A 45 19.68 -6.72 17.10
C SER A 45 18.96 -5.46 17.60
N PRO A 46 19.36 -4.86 18.73
CA PRO A 46 18.72 -3.65 19.27
C PRO A 46 18.64 -2.50 18.26
N GLU A 47 19.46 -2.53 17.21
CA GLU A 47 19.50 -1.59 16.09
C GLU A 47 18.27 -1.65 15.17
N ASN A 48 17.46 -2.73 15.21
CA ASN A 48 16.26 -2.88 14.38
C ASN A 48 14.96 -2.57 15.15
N ARG A 49 15.06 -2.03 16.37
CA ARG A 49 13.90 -1.62 17.17
C ARG A 49 13.43 -0.23 16.69
N PRO A 50 12.13 -0.02 16.41
CA PRO A 50 11.63 1.29 16.04
C PRO A 50 11.96 2.33 17.10
N THR A 51 12.52 3.46 16.68
CA THR A 51 12.75 4.61 17.55
C THR A 51 11.43 5.34 17.83
N PRO A 52 11.35 6.20 18.88
CA PRO A 52 10.20 7.06 19.08
C PRO A 52 9.83 7.88 17.83
N LYS A 53 10.82 8.37 17.07
CA LYS A 53 10.62 9.10 15.80
C LYS A 53 10.05 8.22 14.69
N ASP A 54 10.47 6.96 14.61
CA ASP A 54 9.89 6.01 13.65
C ASP A 54 8.41 5.71 13.95
N ASN A 55 8.02 5.77 15.23
CA ASN A 55 6.62 5.61 15.62
C ASN A 55 5.79 6.83 15.23
N GLU A 56 6.34 8.04 15.30
CA GLU A 56 5.63 9.25 14.90
C GLU A 56 5.19 9.24 13.43
N GLY A 57 6.07 8.81 12.52
CA GLY A 57 5.73 8.68 11.10
C GLY A 57 4.63 7.63 10.85
N LYS A 58 4.69 6.50 11.58
CA LYS A 58 3.65 5.45 11.51
C LYS A 58 2.30 5.94 12.04
N ASP A 59 2.30 6.67 13.15
CA ASP A 59 1.09 7.23 13.75
C ASP A 59 0.43 8.25 12.81
N ALA A 60 1.23 9.13 12.19
CA ALA A 60 0.75 10.09 11.20
C ALA A 60 0.12 9.37 9.98
N ALA A 61 0.79 8.34 9.46
CA ALA A 61 0.27 7.54 8.35
C ALA A 61 -1.01 6.77 8.71
N ALA A 62 -1.14 6.28 9.95
CA ALA A 62 -2.35 5.60 10.44
C ALA A 62 -3.55 6.54 10.49
N VAL A 63 -3.36 7.79 10.94
CA VAL A 63 -4.42 8.81 10.93
C VAL A 63 -4.80 9.16 9.49
N LEU A 64 -3.83 9.32 8.59
CA LEU A 64 -4.10 9.60 7.17
C LEU A 64 -4.84 8.45 6.49
N ARG A 65 -4.48 7.20 6.79
CA ARG A 65 -5.21 6.01 6.32
C ARG A 65 -6.68 6.10 6.72
N ARG A 66 -6.95 6.32 8.01
CA ARG A 66 -8.31 6.42 8.53
C ARG A 66 -9.11 7.55 7.85
N TYR A 67 -8.48 8.69 7.58
CA TYR A 67 -9.11 9.78 6.83
C TYR A 67 -9.59 9.32 5.44
N TYR A 68 -8.76 8.59 4.70
CA TYR A 68 -9.15 8.07 3.39
C TYR A 68 -10.16 6.92 3.48
N ASP A 69 -10.11 6.10 4.53
CA ASP A 69 -11.13 5.08 4.77
C ASP A 69 -12.52 5.70 5.02
N HIS A 70 -12.57 6.87 5.66
CA HIS A 70 -13.81 7.64 5.78
C HIS A 70 -14.30 8.17 4.42
N ILE A 71 -13.40 8.69 3.57
CA ILE A 71 -13.76 9.13 2.21
C ILE A 71 -14.30 7.97 1.38
N GLU A 72 -13.59 6.84 1.38
CA GLU A 72 -13.98 5.65 0.63
C GLU A 72 -15.37 5.14 1.07
N ALA A 73 -15.66 5.19 2.36
CA ALA A 73 -16.97 4.81 2.91
C ALA A 73 -18.06 5.89 2.74
N GLY A 74 -17.79 7.00 2.05
CA GLY A 74 -18.73 8.12 1.89
C GLY A 74 -19.00 8.91 3.18
N ARG A 75 -18.20 8.70 4.23
CA ARG A 75 -18.29 9.35 5.55
C ARG A 75 -17.51 10.67 5.56
N THR A 76 -17.94 11.61 4.72
CA THR A 76 -17.24 12.88 4.46
C THR A 76 -17.21 13.81 5.68
N ARG A 77 -18.21 13.78 6.57
CA ARG A 77 -18.18 14.59 7.80
C ARG A 77 -17.08 14.14 8.76
N GLU A 78 -16.92 12.83 8.91
CA GLU A 78 -15.89 12.23 9.76
C GLU A 78 -14.50 12.49 9.18
N ALA A 79 -14.33 12.37 7.86
CA ALA A 79 -13.10 12.75 7.19
C ALA A 79 -12.78 14.25 7.39
N TRP A 80 -13.77 15.13 7.21
CA TRP A 80 -13.63 16.57 7.40
C TRP A 80 -13.14 16.91 8.81
N ALA A 81 -13.67 16.25 9.83
CA ALA A 81 -13.28 16.45 11.22
C ALA A 81 -11.82 16.10 11.52
N MET A 82 -11.08 15.46 10.62
CA MET A 82 -9.66 15.09 10.80
C MET A 82 -8.67 16.11 10.17
N ARG A 83 -9.16 17.15 9.50
CA ARG A 83 -8.32 18.17 8.85
C ARG A 83 -8.08 19.37 9.77
N SER A 84 -7.01 20.14 9.58
CA SER A 84 -6.94 21.47 10.20
C SER A 84 -8.13 22.33 9.80
N ALA A 85 -8.46 23.33 10.61
CA ALA A 85 -9.43 24.34 10.20
C ALA A 85 -8.97 24.95 8.86
N SER A 86 -9.92 25.14 7.95
CA SER A 86 -9.71 25.72 6.63
C SER A 86 -10.82 26.72 6.36
N ASP A 87 -10.51 27.81 5.64
CA ASP A 87 -11.51 28.79 5.22
C ASP A 87 -12.55 28.21 4.25
N ALA A 88 -12.21 27.08 3.59
CA ALA A 88 -13.16 26.33 2.80
C ALA A 88 -14.18 25.64 3.72
N GLY A 89 -15.48 25.94 3.56
CA GLY A 89 -16.54 25.26 4.29
C GLY A 89 -16.72 23.78 3.90
N TYR A 90 -17.40 23.03 4.77
CA TYR A 90 -17.71 21.60 4.58
C TYR A 90 -18.37 21.31 3.21
N ASP A 91 -19.28 22.15 2.75
CA ASP A 91 -20.00 21.90 1.49
C ASP A 91 -19.07 21.86 0.28
N ARG A 92 -17.99 22.67 0.28
CA ARG A 92 -16.98 22.63 -0.79
C ARG A 92 -16.22 21.31 -0.74
N PHE A 93 -15.87 20.86 0.46
CA PHE A 93 -15.20 19.58 0.65
C PHE A 93 -16.08 18.42 0.17
N GLU A 94 -17.34 18.37 0.57
CA GLU A 94 -18.28 17.32 0.15
C GLU A 94 -18.47 17.30 -1.37
N ARG A 95 -18.64 18.46 -2.00
CA ARG A 95 -18.75 18.57 -3.46
C ARG A 95 -17.54 18.01 -4.20
N ASN A 96 -16.34 18.14 -3.64
CA ASN A 96 -15.13 17.60 -4.28
C ASN A 96 -15.16 16.07 -4.40
N PHE A 97 -15.88 15.37 -3.51
CA PHE A 97 -15.99 13.91 -3.56
C PHE A 97 -17.25 13.40 -4.27
N ALA A 98 -18.25 14.26 -4.45
CA ALA A 98 -19.55 13.90 -5.04
C ALA A 98 -19.47 13.39 -6.49
N ALA A 99 -18.39 13.68 -7.22
CA ALA A 99 -18.19 13.26 -8.61
C ALA A 99 -17.60 11.84 -8.76
N TYR A 100 -17.10 11.24 -7.68
CA TYR A 100 -16.45 9.94 -7.73
C TYR A 100 -17.46 8.81 -7.45
N ASP A 101 -17.25 7.69 -8.13
CA ASP A 101 -17.93 6.42 -7.87
C ASP A 101 -17.06 5.51 -6.98
N ARG A 102 -15.76 5.47 -7.26
CA ARG A 102 -14.74 4.81 -6.42
C ARG A 102 -13.58 5.76 -6.17
N TYR A 103 -13.11 5.80 -4.94
CA TYR A 103 -11.97 6.60 -4.53
C TYR A 103 -11.06 5.76 -3.63
N LYS A 104 -9.89 5.36 -4.14
CA LYS A 104 -8.93 4.51 -3.45
C LYS A 104 -7.60 5.23 -3.31
N VAL A 105 -6.89 4.95 -2.21
CA VAL A 105 -5.59 5.55 -1.93
C VAL A 105 -4.59 4.51 -1.43
N SER A 106 -3.43 4.47 -2.07
CA SER A 106 -2.23 3.80 -1.57
C SER A 106 -1.34 4.82 -0.88
N LEU A 107 -0.88 4.51 0.33
CA LEU A 107 0.04 5.35 1.09
C LEU A 107 1.45 4.78 0.92
N GLY A 108 2.40 5.65 0.62
CA GLY A 108 3.82 5.37 0.65
C GLY A 108 4.40 5.44 2.07
N PRO A 109 5.72 5.22 2.22
CA PRO A 109 6.39 5.37 3.50
C PRO A 109 6.36 6.83 3.96
N ALA A 110 6.00 7.06 5.22
CA ALA A 110 6.08 8.37 5.85
C ALA A 110 7.54 8.83 5.98
N THR A 111 7.78 10.13 5.86
CA THR A 111 9.08 10.72 6.16
C THR A 111 9.39 10.66 7.66
N GLN A 112 10.65 10.87 8.01
CA GLN A 112 11.02 11.15 9.40
C GLN A 112 10.36 12.45 9.87
N PRO A 113 9.96 12.54 11.14
CA PRO A 113 9.33 13.74 11.70
C PRO A 113 10.30 14.92 11.73
N VAL A 114 9.80 16.09 11.33
CA VAL A 114 10.52 17.36 11.37
C VAL A 114 9.85 18.27 12.38
N GLU A 115 10.62 18.73 13.37
CA GLU A 115 10.16 19.69 14.37
C GLU A 115 10.44 21.13 13.92
N ALA A 116 9.42 21.99 13.94
CA ALA A 116 9.56 23.41 13.66
C ALA A 116 8.51 24.24 14.42
N ALA A 117 8.98 25.27 15.14
CA ALA A 117 8.13 26.23 15.85
C ALA A 117 7.09 25.59 16.79
N GLY A 118 7.46 24.55 17.54
CA GLY A 118 6.58 23.83 18.47
C GLY A 118 5.64 22.81 17.83
N TRP A 119 5.76 22.58 16.52
CA TRP A 119 5.00 21.58 15.76
C TRP A 119 5.90 20.48 15.25
N VAL A 120 5.32 19.30 15.04
CA VAL A 120 5.93 18.20 14.29
C VAL A 120 5.20 18.06 12.96
N TYR A 121 5.96 17.88 11.89
CA TYR A 121 5.49 17.63 10.53
C TYR A 121 5.99 16.29 10.02
N VAL A 122 5.13 15.57 9.31
CA VAL A 122 5.46 14.34 8.57
C VAL A 122 4.82 14.42 7.20
N GLU A 123 5.57 14.09 6.15
CA GLU A 123 5.01 13.95 4.81
C GLU A 123 4.73 12.48 4.51
N VAL A 124 3.56 12.23 3.90
CA VAL A 124 3.17 10.90 3.45
C VAL A 124 2.88 10.96 1.96
N PRO A 125 3.67 10.27 1.11
CA PRO A 125 3.37 10.12 -0.30
C PRO A 125 2.07 9.34 -0.49
N ILE A 126 1.25 9.76 -1.43
CA ILE A 126 -0.01 9.11 -1.78
C ILE A 126 -0.12 8.87 -3.27
N GLN A 127 -0.81 7.78 -3.61
CA GLN A 127 -1.32 7.52 -4.94
C GLN A 127 -2.82 7.31 -4.84
N ILE A 128 -3.57 8.21 -5.47
CA ILE A 128 -5.03 8.18 -5.56
C ILE A 128 -5.41 7.56 -6.89
N PHE A 129 -6.41 6.68 -6.90
CA PHE A 129 -6.96 6.11 -8.12
C PHE A 129 -8.43 5.73 -7.92
N GLY A 130 -9.17 5.63 -9.03
CA GLY A 130 -10.57 5.24 -8.97
C GLY A 130 -11.34 5.51 -10.25
N THR A 131 -12.66 5.66 -10.10
CA THR A 131 -13.59 5.91 -11.19
C THR A 131 -14.50 7.08 -10.85
N MET A 132 -14.76 7.93 -11.84
CA MET A 132 -15.77 8.98 -11.79
C MET A 132 -17.16 8.38 -12.05
N LYS A 133 -18.21 9.10 -11.63
CA LYS A 133 -19.57 8.83 -12.10
C LYS A 133 -19.59 8.90 -13.64
N GLY A 134 -20.10 7.88 -14.30
CA GLY A 134 -19.98 7.69 -15.74
C GLY A 134 -18.83 6.78 -16.19
N GLY A 135 -18.07 6.20 -15.25
CA GLY A 135 -17.14 5.09 -15.51
C GLY A 135 -15.73 5.50 -15.94
N LYS A 136 -15.45 6.80 -16.13
CA LYS A 136 -14.11 7.28 -16.48
C LYS A 136 -13.13 7.03 -15.34
N GLY A 137 -12.06 6.30 -15.62
CA GLY A 137 -10.95 6.11 -14.68
C GLY A 137 -10.16 7.40 -14.42
N PHE A 138 -9.56 7.49 -13.23
CA PHE A 138 -8.61 8.54 -12.88
C PHE A 138 -7.50 8.02 -11.96
N GLY A 139 -6.37 8.74 -11.96
CA GLY A 139 -5.24 8.50 -11.08
C GLY A 139 -4.45 9.78 -10.85
N SER A 140 -3.90 9.93 -9.65
CA SER A 140 -3.07 11.07 -9.26
C SER A 140 -2.07 10.66 -8.19
N VAL A 141 -0.90 11.29 -8.18
CA VAL A 141 0.11 11.13 -7.13
C VAL A 141 0.32 12.47 -6.45
N GLY A 142 0.66 12.44 -5.17
CA GLY A 142 0.92 13.65 -4.41
C GLY A 142 1.50 13.34 -3.03
N ASN A 143 1.69 14.38 -2.24
CA ASN A 143 2.13 14.28 -0.86
C ASN A 143 1.09 14.94 0.05
N VAL A 144 0.88 14.37 1.23
CA VAL A 144 0.05 14.97 2.28
C VAL A 144 0.93 15.26 3.49
N THR A 145 0.91 16.50 3.93
CA THR A 145 1.58 16.92 5.16
C THR A 145 0.66 16.70 6.35
N MET A 146 1.13 15.92 7.32
CA MET A 146 0.52 15.72 8.63
C MET A 146 1.20 16.63 9.64
N ARG A 147 0.43 17.15 10.61
CA ARG A 147 0.94 18.06 11.65
C ARG A 147 0.34 17.72 13.03
N LYS A 148 1.12 17.95 14.09
CA LYS A 148 0.66 18.01 15.49
C LYS A 148 1.48 19.01 16.31
N ALA A 149 0.89 19.58 17.36
CA ALA A 149 1.56 20.42 18.34
C ALA A 149 2.26 19.57 19.40
N VAL A 150 3.46 19.96 19.81
CA VAL A 150 4.22 19.29 20.88
C VAL A 150 4.55 20.25 22.01
N ASP A 151 5.07 21.44 21.71
CA ASP A 151 5.56 22.38 22.72
C ASP A 151 4.97 23.77 22.53
N ILE A 152 3.63 23.84 22.59
CA ILE A 152 2.88 25.09 22.43
C ILE A 152 1.98 25.28 23.65
N PRO A 153 2.25 26.30 24.47
CA PRO A 153 1.38 26.66 25.58
C PRO A 153 -0.05 26.93 25.10
N GLY A 154 -1.04 26.34 25.77
CA GLY A 154 -2.46 26.49 25.41
C GLY A 154 -2.94 25.70 24.20
N ALA A 155 -2.08 24.90 23.55
CA ALA A 155 -2.49 24.05 22.42
C ALA A 155 -3.64 23.10 22.82
N THR A 156 -4.67 23.07 21.99
CA THR A 156 -5.86 22.25 22.23
C THR A 156 -5.55 20.76 22.08
N ALA A 157 -6.44 19.89 22.59
CA ALA A 157 -6.31 18.45 22.38
C ALA A 157 -6.30 18.07 20.88
N ARG A 158 -7.02 18.83 20.07
CA ARG A 158 -7.04 18.68 18.61
C ARG A 158 -5.69 19.02 18.00
N ASP A 159 -5.07 20.12 18.42
CA ASP A 159 -3.77 20.55 17.90
C ASP A 159 -2.68 19.52 18.24
N ARG A 160 -2.76 18.89 19.41
CA ARG A 160 -1.82 17.85 19.87
C ARG A 160 -2.04 16.49 19.19
N ALA A 161 -3.18 16.29 18.52
CA ALA A 161 -3.44 15.10 17.72
C ALA A 161 -2.94 15.31 16.28
N TRP A 162 -2.48 14.22 15.64
CA TRP A 162 -2.18 14.24 14.21
C TRP A 162 -3.40 14.66 13.40
N HIS A 163 -3.22 15.61 12.50
CA HIS A 163 -4.24 16.07 11.57
C HIS A 163 -3.60 16.46 10.23
N ILE A 164 -4.42 16.49 9.18
CA ILE A 164 -3.97 16.93 7.86
C ILE A 164 -3.74 18.44 7.90
N TYR A 165 -2.54 18.88 7.53
CA TYR A 165 -2.22 20.29 7.40
C TYR A 165 -2.73 20.83 6.07
N THR A 166 -3.53 21.90 6.15
CA THR A 166 -4.08 22.62 5.00
C THR A 166 -3.65 24.08 5.13
N GLY A 167 -2.39 24.35 4.77
CA GLY A 167 -1.86 25.72 4.68
C GLY A 167 -2.47 26.51 3.53
#